data_AF-A0A845TX32-F1
#
_entry.id   AF-A0A845TX32-F1
#
_cell.length_a   1.000
_cell.length_b   1.000
_cell.length_c   1.000
_cell.angle_alpha   90.00
_cell.angle_beta   90.00
_cell.angle_gamma   90.00
#
_symmetry.space_group_name_H-M   'P 1'
#
loop_
_entity.id
_entity.type
_entity.pdbx_description
1 polymer ?
#
loop_
_entity_poly.entity_id
_entity_poly.type
_entity_poly.pdbx_seq_one_letter_code
_entity_poly.pdbx_strand_id
1 'polypeptide(L)'
;MFSTPKQFSAATKSAFESQLALMTSLTHKAFEGVEKLTALNINAARSSMEESNAALKHMLSAKTPQEFFALGSAQSQPGTEKAVAYARSVAGITSELQAELTKVTETRISEMNQKVA
;
A
#
# COMPACT_ATOMS: atom_id res chain seq x y z
N MET A 1 23.54 -11.44 47.62
CA MET A 1 23.31 -10.45 46.55
C MET A 1 23.93 -10.96 45.25
N PHE A 2 23.20 -11.74 44.44
CA PHE A 2 23.64 -12.18 43.09
C PHE A 2 22.40 -12.49 42.23
N SER A 3 21.52 -11.52 42.04
CA SER A 3 20.37 -11.64 41.11
C SER A 3 20.70 -11.15 39.69
N THR A 4 21.86 -10.50 39.55
CA THR A 4 22.35 -9.81 38.35
C THR A 4 22.46 -10.70 37.10
N PRO A 5 22.94 -11.96 37.16
CA PRO A 5 23.11 -12.76 35.94
C PRO A 5 21.78 -13.20 35.29
N LYS A 6 20.79 -13.58 36.11
CA LYS A 6 19.49 -14.07 35.61
C LYS A 6 18.61 -12.93 35.08
N GLN A 7 18.59 -11.79 35.76
CA GLN A 7 17.85 -10.62 35.27
C GLN A 7 18.48 -10.04 34.01
N PHE A 8 19.81 -10.03 33.92
CA PHE A 8 20.52 -9.63 32.70
C PHE A 8 20.23 -10.58 31.54
N SER A 9 20.24 -11.90 31.78
CA SER A 9 19.88 -12.90 30.76
C SER A 9 18.42 -12.76 30.30
N ALA A 10 17.47 -12.53 31.22
CA ALA A 10 16.07 -12.34 30.88
C ALA A 10 15.81 -11.03 30.11
N ALA A 11 16.49 -9.93 30.49
CA ALA A 11 16.40 -8.65 29.79
C ALA A 11 16.96 -8.74 28.37
N THR A 12 18.11 -9.38 28.18
CA THR A 12 18.71 -9.61 26.85
C THR A 12 17.83 -10.50 25.98
N LYS A 13 17.24 -11.55 26.55
CA LYS A 13 16.28 -12.41 25.83
C LYS A 13 15.04 -11.63 25.38
N SER A 14 14.45 -10.84 26.28
CA SER A 14 13.27 -10.02 25.95
C SER A 14 13.58 -8.96 24.89
N ALA A 15 14.77 -8.35 24.93
CA ALA A 15 15.21 -7.41 23.90
C ALA A 15 15.34 -8.09 22.52
N PHE A 16 15.90 -9.30 22.49
CA PHE A 16 16.03 -10.08 21.26
C PHE A 16 14.68 -10.50 20.68
N GLU A 17 13.77 -11.02 21.51
CA GLU A 17 12.40 -11.38 21.09
C GLU A 17 11.64 -10.15 20.58
N SER A 18 11.81 -9.00 21.22
CA SER A 18 11.23 -7.73 20.77
C SER A 18 11.76 -7.30 19.41
N GLN A 19 13.06 -7.41 19.18
CA GLN A 19 13.69 -7.08 17.90
C GLN A 19 13.24 -8.03 16.78
N LEU A 20 13.13 -9.33 17.08
CA LEU A 20 12.60 -10.32 16.15
C LEU A 20 11.15 -10.03 15.79
N ALA A 21 10.30 -9.75 16.78
CA ALA A 21 8.90 -9.41 16.56
C ALA A 21 8.72 -8.12 15.73
N LEU A 22 9.59 -7.11 15.94
CA LEU A 22 9.61 -5.92 15.09
C LEU A 22 9.95 -6.30 13.64
N MET A 23 11.03 -7.05 13.41
CA MET A 23 11.44 -7.48 12.08
C MET A 23 10.35 -8.29 11.37
N THR A 24 9.69 -9.20 12.07
CA THR A 24 8.58 -9.99 11.51
C THR A 24 7.39 -9.10 11.16
N SER A 25 7.00 -8.17 12.05
CA SER A 25 5.89 -7.24 11.80
C SER A 25 6.17 -6.34 10.59
N LEU A 26 7.38 -5.78 10.50
CA LEU A 26 7.82 -4.95 9.37
C LEU A 26 7.82 -5.73 8.07
N THR A 27 8.34 -6.95 8.08
CA THR A 27 8.36 -7.82 6.90
C THR A 27 6.94 -8.11 6.44
N HIS A 28 6.05 -8.50 7.35
CA HIS A 28 4.64 -8.76 7.02
C HIS A 28 3.97 -7.52 6.41
N LYS A 29 4.19 -6.33 6.98
CA LYS A 29 3.64 -5.09 6.44
C LYS A 29 4.21 -4.72 5.07
N ALA A 30 5.50 -4.96 4.84
CA ALA A 30 6.10 -4.77 3.52
C ALA A 30 5.44 -5.70 2.47
N PHE A 31 5.21 -6.97 2.81
CA PHE A 31 4.48 -7.90 1.94
C PHE A 31 3.04 -7.44 1.67
N GLU A 32 2.31 -7.00 2.69
CA GLU A 32 0.96 -6.44 2.54
C GLU A 32 0.96 -5.22 1.58
N GLY A 33 1.97 -4.35 1.68
CA GLY A 33 2.15 -3.22 0.77
C GLY A 33 2.36 -3.67 -0.69
N VAL A 34 3.19 -4.69 -0.91
CA VAL A 34 3.44 -5.27 -2.24
C VAL A 34 2.17 -5.90 -2.81
N GLU A 35 1.39 -6.62 -2.00
CA GLU A 35 0.10 -7.18 -2.39
C GLU A 35 -0.88 -6.07 -2.82
N LYS A 36 -0.99 -5.00 -2.03
CA LYS A 36 -1.84 -3.84 -2.34
C LYS A 36 -1.41 -3.16 -3.64
N LEU A 37 -0.11 -2.95 -3.86
CA LEU A 37 0.42 -2.38 -5.12
C LEU A 37 0.15 -3.29 -6.32
N THR A 38 0.32 -4.59 -6.15
CA THR A 38 0.04 -5.57 -7.21
C THR A 38 -1.45 -5.58 -7.56
N ALA A 39 -2.33 -5.58 -6.55
CA ALA A 39 -3.77 -5.48 -6.75
C ALA A 39 -4.16 -4.18 -7.46
N LEU A 40 -3.53 -3.06 -7.09
CA LEU A 40 -3.73 -1.76 -7.75
C LEU A 40 -3.37 -1.84 -9.24
N ASN A 41 -2.22 -2.44 -9.58
CA ASN A 41 -1.79 -2.62 -10.97
C ASN A 41 -2.73 -3.52 -11.77
N ILE A 42 -3.19 -4.63 -11.19
CA ILE A 42 -4.16 -5.53 -11.84
C ILE A 42 -5.47 -4.79 -12.11
N ASN A 43 -5.96 -4.00 -11.14
CA ASN A 43 -7.18 -3.21 -11.31
C ASN A 43 -7.03 -2.14 -12.39
N ALA A 44 -5.88 -1.45 -12.43
CA ALA A 44 -5.58 -0.48 -13.48
C ALA A 44 -5.54 -1.13 -14.87
N ALA A 45 -4.89 -2.30 -14.99
CA ALA A 45 -4.83 -3.06 -16.23
C ALA A 45 -6.23 -3.52 -16.68
N ARG A 46 -7.03 -4.08 -15.76
CA ARG A 46 -8.41 -4.50 -16.05
C ARG A 46 -9.27 -3.32 -16.52
N SER A 47 -9.22 -2.20 -15.80
CA SER A 47 -9.96 -0.99 -16.17
C SER A 47 -9.54 -0.47 -17.55
N SER A 48 -8.24 -0.51 -17.87
CA SER A 48 -7.73 -0.12 -19.20
C SER A 48 -8.21 -1.06 -20.31
N MET A 49 -8.29 -2.37 -20.06
CA MET A 49 -8.85 -3.33 -21.02
C MET A 49 -10.34 -3.12 -21.27
N GLU A 50 -11.12 -2.88 -20.20
CA GLU A 50 -12.56 -2.60 -20.30
C GLU A 50 -12.82 -1.33 -21.11
N GLU A 51 -12.03 -0.28 -20.88
CA GLU A 51 -12.11 0.96 -21.65
C GLU A 51 -11.69 0.80 -23.10
N SER A 52 -10.63 0.04 -23.36
CA SER A 52 -10.21 -0.24 -24.74
C SER A 52 -11.32 -0.97 -25.50
N ASN A 53 -11.98 -1.94 -24.86
CA ASN A 53 -13.12 -2.64 -25.44
C ASN A 53 -14.32 -1.70 -25.65
N ALA A 54 -14.61 -0.82 -24.69
CA ALA A 54 -15.66 0.19 -24.83
C ALA A 54 -15.35 1.15 -25.98
N ALA A 55 -14.14 1.71 -26.02
CA ALA A 55 -13.69 2.60 -27.09
C ALA A 55 -13.79 1.93 -28.46
N LEU A 56 -13.35 0.67 -28.59
CA LEU A 56 -13.50 -0.10 -29.84
C LEU A 56 -14.98 -0.25 -30.24
N LYS A 57 -15.87 -0.60 -29.31
CA LYS A 57 -17.31 -0.71 -29.59
C LYS A 57 -17.93 0.61 -30.03
N HIS A 58 -17.59 1.70 -29.33
CA HIS A 58 -18.05 3.04 -29.68
C HIS A 58 -17.56 3.46 -31.07
N MET A 59 -16.29 3.18 -31.38
CA MET A 59 -15.68 3.50 -32.65
C MET A 59 -16.27 2.68 -33.81
N LEU A 60 -16.58 1.39 -33.60
CA LEU A 60 -17.29 0.55 -34.56
C LEU A 60 -18.76 0.94 -34.74
N SER A 61 -19.34 1.67 -33.79
CA SER A 61 -20.73 2.14 -33.85
C SER A 61 -20.86 3.52 -34.52
N ALA A 62 -19.75 4.21 -34.75
CA ALA A 62 -19.73 5.51 -35.42
C ALA A 62 -20.17 5.37 -36.89
N LYS A 63 -21.15 6.18 -37.29
CA LYS A 63 -21.72 6.12 -38.65
C LYS A 63 -21.09 7.15 -39.58
N THR A 64 -20.40 8.14 -39.02
CA THR A 64 -19.79 9.23 -39.77
C THR A 64 -18.35 9.51 -39.31
N PRO A 65 -17.49 10.04 -40.20
CA PRO A 65 -16.15 10.50 -39.82
C PRO A 65 -16.17 11.55 -38.70
N GLN A 66 -17.19 12.41 -38.66
CA GLN A 66 -17.34 13.43 -37.61
C GLN A 66 -17.59 12.79 -36.22
N GLU A 67 -18.47 11.78 -36.13
CA GLU A 67 -18.68 11.03 -34.89
C GLU A 67 -17.39 10.31 -34.44
N PHE A 68 -16.63 9.78 -35.39
CA PHE A 68 -15.35 9.13 -35.12
C PHE A 68 -14.33 10.09 -34.47
N PHE A 69 -14.15 11.31 -35.02
CA PHE A 69 -13.24 12.31 -34.45
C PHE A 69 -13.71 12.83 -33.09
N ALA A 70 -15.02 12.99 -32.90
CA ALA A 70 -15.59 13.40 -31.61
C ALA A 70 -15.38 12.34 -30.51
N LEU A 71 -15.48 11.05 -30.85
CA LEU A 71 -15.18 9.95 -29.94
C LEU A 71 -13.69 9.86 -29.59
N GLY A 72 -12.81 10.07 -30.57
CA GLY A 72 -11.36 10.06 -30.37
C GLY A 72 -10.88 11.15 -29.40
N SER A 73 -11.45 12.36 -29.47
CA SER A 73 -11.08 13.46 -28.56
C SER A 73 -11.60 13.22 -27.14
N ALA A 74 -12.81 12.70 -26.98
CA ALA A 74 -13.40 12.39 -25.68
C ALA A 74 -12.62 11.31 -24.89
N GLN A 75 -11.97 10.37 -25.58
CA GLN A 75 -11.21 9.29 -24.96
C GLN A 75 -9.89 9.75 -24.29
N SER A 76 -9.45 10.98 -24.54
CA SER A 76 -8.17 11.50 -24.03
C SER A 76 -8.25 12.09 -22.61
N GLN A 77 -9.42 12.59 -22.22
CA GLN A 77 -9.68 13.23 -20.92
C GLN A 77 -9.64 12.26 -19.70
N PRO A 78 -10.17 11.03 -19.78
CA PRO A 78 -10.14 10.06 -18.68
C PRO A 78 -8.73 9.65 -18.24
N GLY A 79 -7.74 9.71 -19.14
CA GLY A 79 -6.37 9.28 -18.85
C GLY A 79 -5.69 10.09 -17.75
N THR A 80 -5.92 11.40 -17.71
CA THR A 80 -5.30 12.30 -16.72
C THR A 80 -5.90 12.08 -15.33
N GLU A 81 -7.23 11.97 -15.23
CA GLU A 81 -7.91 11.71 -13.96
C GLU A 81 -7.49 10.36 -13.35
N LYS A 82 -7.30 9.35 -14.21
CA LYS A 82 -6.80 8.03 -13.79
C LYS A 82 -5.38 8.04 -13.27
N ALA A 83 -4.49 8.77 -13.93
CA ALA A 83 -3.11 8.92 -13.46
C ALA A 83 -3.09 9.55 -12.06
N VAL A 84 -3.91 10.59 -11.84
CA VAL A 84 -4.06 11.22 -10.53
C VAL A 84 -4.66 10.26 -9.50
N ALA A 85 -5.68 9.48 -9.87
CA ALA A 85 -6.27 8.49 -8.97
C ALA A 85 -5.27 7.39 -8.58
N TYR A 86 -4.52 6.85 -9.54
CA TYR A 86 -3.45 5.88 -9.28
C TYR A 86 -2.39 6.45 -8.34
N ALA A 87 -1.92 7.68 -8.59
CA ALA A 87 -0.95 8.35 -7.71
C ALA A 87 -1.49 8.53 -6.28
N ARG A 88 -2.76 8.91 -6.12
CA ARG A 88 -3.41 8.99 -4.81
C ARG A 88 -3.49 7.62 -4.12
N SER A 89 -3.81 6.56 -4.85
CA SER A 89 -3.84 5.20 -4.28
C SER A 89 -2.46 4.74 -3.81
N VAL A 90 -1.40 4.99 -4.59
CA VAL A 90 -0.02 4.71 -4.17
C VAL A 90 0.34 5.50 -2.92
N ALA A 91 0.05 6.81 -2.89
CA ALA A 91 0.28 7.65 -1.73
C ALA A 91 -0.47 7.16 -0.48
N GLY A 92 -1.70 6.66 -0.66
CA GLY A 92 -2.50 6.03 0.39
C GLY A 92 -1.81 4.80 0.98
N ILE A 93 -1.35 3.87 0.12
CA ILE A 93 -0.61 2.66 0.56
C ILE A 93 0.64 3.04 1.35
N THR A 94 1.41 4.03 0.87
CA THR A 94 2.60 4.50 1.59
C THR A 94 2.26 5.13 2.94
N SER A 95 1.18 5.92 3.00
CA SER A 95 0.73 6.57 4.24
C SER A 95 0.24 5.56 5.27
N GLU A 96 -0.46 4.51 4.84
CA GLU A 96 -0.87 3.39 5.71
C GLU A 96 0.34 2.66 6.31
N LEU A 97 1.35 2.37 5.49
CA LEU A 97 2.60 1.77 5.98
C LEU A 97 3.28 2.65 7.01
N GLN A 98 3.35 3.96 6.77
CA GLN A 98 3.92 4.92 7.73
C GLN A 98 3.14 4.95 9.04
N ALA A 99 1.81 4.98 8.99
CA ALA A 99 0.97 5.00 10.18
C ALA A 99 1.15 3.73 11.03
N GLU A 100 1.23 2.56 10.40
CA GLU A 100 1.49 1.30 11.09
C GLU A 100 2.89 1.26 11.72
N LEU A 101 3.92 1.81 11.05
CA LEU A 101 5.26 1.95 11.62
C LEU A 101 5.27 2.82 12.88
N THR A 102 4.59 3.96 12.84
CA THR A 102 4.45 4.85 13.99
C THR A 102 3.76 4.14 15.14
N LYS A 103 2.66 3.43 14.87
CA LYS A 103 1.92 2.66 15.88
C LYS A 103 2.75 1.57 16.55
N VAL A 104 3.57 0.85 15.78
CA VAL A 104 4.51 -0.15 16.31
C VAL A 104 5.51 0.50 17.26
N THR A 105 6.00 1.69 16.90
CA THR A 105 6.94 2.46 17.73
C THR A 105 6.28 2.95 19.03
N GLU A 106 5.08 3.50 18.95
CA GLU A 106 4.30 3.95 20.12
C GLU A 106 3.99 2.79 21.08
N THR A 107 3.59 1.65 20.53
CA THR A 107 3.31 0.43 21.32
C THR A 107 4.55 0.01 22.11
N ARG A 108 5.73 0.04 21.49
CA ARG A 108 7.00 -0.29 22.15
C ARG A 108 7.37 0.68 23.27
N ILE A 109 7.16 1.98 23.07
CA ILE A 109 7.42 2.99 24.10
C ILE A 109 6.47 2.77 25.29
N SER A 110 5.20 2.48 25.02
CA SER A 110 4.20 2.16 26.05
C SER A 110 4.57 0.90 26.85
N GLU A 111 4.95 -0.19 26.17
CA GLU A 111 5.40 -1.44 26.80
C GLU A 111 6.63 -1.23 27.70
N MET A 112 7.56 -0.37 27.29
CA MET A 112 8.74 -0.04 28.09
C MET A 112 8.37 0.75 29.34
N ASN A 113 7.49 1.75 29.22
CA ASN A 113 7.02 2.54 30.36
C ASN A 113 6.27 1.69 31.39
N GLN A 114 5.48 0.71 30.94
CA GLN A 114 4.78 -0.23 31.83
C GLN A 114 5.70 -1.22 32.56
N LYS A 115 6.87 -1.54 32.01
CA LYS A 115 7.84 -2.45 32.64
C LYS A 115 8.74 -1.76 33.66
N VAL A 116 8.82 -0.43 33.65
CA VAL A 116 9.69 0.38 34.53
C VAL A 116 8.91 0.98 35.71
N ALA A 117 7.59 1.16 35.58
CA ALA A 117 6.67 1.51 36.67
C ALA A 117 6.33 0.28 37.54
#